data_AF-A0A2P7TUZ7-F1
#
_entry.id   AF-A0A2P7TUZ7-F1
#
_cell.length_a   1.000
_cell.length_b   1.000
_cell.length_c   1.000
_cell.angle_alpha   90.00
_cell.angle_beta   90.00
_cell.angle_gamma   90.00
#
_symmetry.space_group_name_H-M   'P 1'
#
loop_
_entity.id
_entity.type
_entity.pdbx_description
1 polymer ?
#
loop_
_entity_poly.entity_id
_entity_poly.type
_entity_poly.pdbx_seq_one_letter_code
_entity_poly.pdbx_strand_id
1 'polypeptide(L)'
;MPLKTYAAFLLLWLCPFGFSCLLSAQKTPPPKLICGPMQGHTTHNQTNIWLLCKNARQAEMQLFLPEQENIAISQIIKPDTTNTLWGHAPVQLQFEGLLPDTTYRYRLLLNQKEVKTGTLRTLKPPGTSDFSFIAGSCAWMPLSFWEDIQPGVTNATYRNAAKSNADFMIWLGDDLYFRSGDWKSYNAMFARYITMRSFKPLHPLLQAMPQYAIWDDHDFGPDNSNSANNPAKDWALQLFKLFWANPAYGTPQTPGVFYNFSYQDAEFFLLDDRYNKEMPHQHTHGSMFGTEQWNWLAEQLQNSTATFKFVVCGVQMLIEKSSAEGLKEFPQEQQRFLDMLEEHRIKGVILLSGDRHFAELYRLQRPNSYDLYEVTTSPLSAITTGILLGNKGSQRAVPKTKWRKPNFARFTITGSANNRICTVYLCNKRGKTVWQKSWKQTDLGY
;
A
#
# COMPACT_ATOMS: atom_id res chain seq x y z
N MET A 1 32.97 88.53 -47.37
CA MET A 1 31.81 87.88 -48.04
C MET A 1 32.32 86.68 -48.84
N PRO A 2 31.62 85.53 -48.92
CA PRO A 2 30.83 84.76 -47.94
C PRO A 2 31.43 83.32 -47.75
N LEU A 3 31.36 82.66 -46.59
CA LEU A 3 30.27 81.84 -45.98
C LEU A 3 29.95 80.49 -46.67
N LYS A 4 29.86 79.44 -45.82
CA LYS A 4 29.28 78.06 -46.00
C LYS A 4 30.28 76.97 -46.43
N THR A 5 30.30 75.74 -45.89
CA THR A 5 29.41 74.99 -44.98
C THR A 5 30.15 73.72 -44.50
N TYR A 6 29.80 73.24 -43.30
CA TYR A 6 30.25 71.97 -42.71
C TYR A 6 29.65 70.75 -43.43
N ALA A 7 30.44 69.69 -43.59
CA ALA A 7 29.94 68.32 -43.76
C ALA A 7 30.95 67.33 -43.12
N ALA A 8 30.63 66.88 -41.91
CA ALA A 8 31.33 65.80 -41.23
C ALA A 8 30.91 64.46 -41.86
N PHE A 9 31.85 63.75 -42.48
CA PHE A 9 31.64 62.36 -42.91
C PHE A 9 31.91 61.43 -41.73
N LEU A 10 30.83 60.96 -41.11
CA LEU A 10 30.85 59.87 -40.13
C LEU A 10 30.91 58.53 -40.90
N LEU A 11 32.10 57.93 -40.94
CA LEU A 11 32.31 56.57 -41.40
C LEU A 11 31.74 55.59 -40.36
N LEU A 12 30.48 55.21 -40.56
CA LEU A 12 29.85 54.09 -39.85
C LEU A 12 30.48 52.77 -40.35
N TRP A 13 31.42 52.24 -39.58
CA TRP A 13 31.81 50.84 -39.65
C TRP A 13 30.62 49.97 -39.23
N LEU A 14 29.84 49.51 -40.20
CA LEU A 14 28.91 48.39 -40.02
C LEU A 14 29.73 47.11 -39.92
N CYS A 15 30.16 46.80 -38.71
CA CYS A 15 30.63 45.46 -38.35
C CYS A 15 29.39 44.53 -38.43
N PRO A 16 29.34 43.50 -39.29
CA PRO A 16 28.31 42.49 -39.17
C PRO A 16 28.66 41.68 -37.92
N PHE A 17 28.12 42.08 -36.76
CA PHE A 17 27.94 41.17 -35.65
C PHE A 17 27.01 40.07 -36.16
N GLY A 18 27.60 39.03 -36.74
CA GLY A 18 26.95 37.75 -36.89
C GLY A 18 26.55 37.31 -35.49
N PHE A 19 25.29 37.56 -35.15
CA PHE A 19 24.61 36.87 -34.06
C PHE A 19 24.59 35.40 -34.47
N SER A 20 25.69 34.69 -34.23
CA SER A 20 25.67 33.25 -34.13
C SER A 20 24.74 32.95 -32.97
N CYS A 21 23.47 32.72 -33.28
CA CYS A 21 22.51 32.05 -32.41
C CYS A 21 23.14 30.71 -32.03
N LEU A 22 23.91 30.72 -30.94
CA LEU A 22 24.21 29.52 -30.18
C LEU A 22 22.85 29.06 -29.65
N LEU A 23 22.18 28.23 -30.45
CA LEU A 23 21.16 27.32 -29.98
C LEU A 23 21.83 26.50 -28.88
N SER A 24 21.74 26.98 -27.65
CA SER A 24 22.04 26.18 -26.47
C SER A 24 21.04 25.04 -26.52
N ALA A 25 21.45 23.90 -27.07
CA ALA A 25 20.68 22.68 -26.99
C ALA A 25 20.46 22.44 -25.49
N GLN A 26 19.23 22.67 -25.03
CA GLN A 26 18.85 22.37 -23.65
C GLN A 26 19.18 20.89 -23.42
N LYS A 27 20.27 20.62 -22.72
CA LYS A 27 20.66 19.27 -22.34
C LYS A 27 19.50 18.70 -21.53
N THR A 28 18.80 17.74 -22.12
CA THR A 28 17.71 17.06 -21.42
C THR A 28 18.33 16.36 -20.21
N PRO A 29 17.78 16.57 -19.00
CA PRO A 29 18.35 15.98 -17.80
C PRO A 29 18.34 14.45 -17.91
N PRO A 30 19.38 13.76 -17.39
CA PRO A 30 19.49 12.32 -17.52
C PRO A 30 18.33 11.61 -16.80
N PRO A 31 17.90 10.42 -17.29
CA PRO A 31 16.88 9.64 -16.62
C PRO A 31 17.38 9.13 -15.27
N LYS A 32 16.48 9.00 -14.30
CA LYS A 32 16.81 8.53 -12.94
C LYS A 32 15.71 7.63 -12.40
N LEU A 33 16.12 6.54 -11.75
CA LEU A 33 15.23 5.75 -10.90
C LEU A 33 15.11 6.44 -9.52
N ILE A 34 13.89 6.82 -9.15
CA ILE A 34 13.61 7.46 -7.86
C ILE A 34 13.29 6.42 -6.79
N CYS A 35 12.40 5.46 -7.12
CA CYS A 35 11.95 4.38 -6.25
C CYS A 35 11.67 3.10 -7.05
N GLY A 36 11.76 1.95 -6.38
CA GLY A 36 11.55 0.61 -6.93
C GLY A 36 12.86 -0.10 -7.33
N PRO A 37 12.77 -1.26 -8.00
CA PRO A 37 11.55 -2.04 -8.27
C PRO A 37 10.80 -2.43 -7.00
N MET A 38 9.49 -2.22 -6.97
CA MET A 38 8.59 -2.73 -5.94
C MET A 38 7.78 -3.86 -6.57
N GLN A 39 7.88 -5.08 -6.04
CA GLN A 39 7.00 -6.17 -6.46
C GLN A 39 5.59 -5.90 -5.91
N GLY A 40 4.59 -5.90 -6.78
CA GLY A 40 3.17 -5.90 -6.44
C GLY A 40 2.62 -7.32 -6.44
N HIS A 41 1.43 -7.51 -7.00
CA HIS A 41 0.82 -8.83 -7.15
C HIS A 41 1.79 -9.80 -7.80
N THR A 42 2.04 -10.91 -7.11
CA THR A 42 3.01 -11.93 -7.52
C THR A 42 2.40 -13.29 -7.25
N THR A 43 2.45 -14.17 -8.24
CA THR A 43 2.07 -15.57 -8.13
C THR A 43 3.30 -16.44 -8.37
N HIS A 44 3.07 -17.74 -8.60
CA HIS A 44 4.12 -18.65 -9.03
C HIS A 44 4.60 -18.42 -10.47
N ASN A 45 3.82 -17.79 -11.33
CA ASN A 45 4.15 -17.63 -12.74
C ASN A 45 4.05 -16.20 -13.26
N GLN A 46 3.68 -15.23 -12.41
CA GLN A 46 3.62 -13.83 -12.79
C GLN A 46 4.08 -12.89 -11.66
N THR A 47 4.52 -11.70 -12.04
CA THR A 47 4.79 -10.61 -11.08
C THR A 47 4.53 -9.24 -11.72
N ASN A 48 3.82 -8.39 -11.00
CA ASN A 48 3.69 -6.98 -11.31
C ASN A 48 4.84 -6.22 -10.65
N ILE A 49 5.47 -5.30 -11.36
CA ILE A 49 6.59 -4.50 -10.90
C ILE A 49 6.26 -3.03 -11.06
N TRP A 50 6.40 -2.27 -9.98
CA TRP A 50 6.21 -0.83 -9.97
C TRP A 50 7.55 -0.08 -9.85
N LEU A 51 7.67 1.05 -10.56
CA LEU A 51 8.81 1.96 -10.55
C LEU A 51 8.33 3.41 -10.50
N LEU A 52 9.11 4.29 -9.85
CA LEU A 52 9.02 5.74 -10.08
C LEU A 52 10.27 6.22 -10.80
N CYS A 53 10.09 6.64 -12.04
CA CYS A 53 11.17 7.14 -12.89
C CYS A 53 11.08 8.66 -13.00
N LYS A 54 12.22 9.33 -13.22
CA LYS A 54 12.29 10.76 -13.55
C LYS A 54 13.00 10.95 -14.87
N ASN A 55 12.41 11.74 -15.78
CA ASN A 55 12.94 12.05 -17.12
C ASN A 55 13.21 10.80 -17.99
N ALA A 56 12.57 9.67 -17.68
CA ALA A 56 12.65 8.47 -18.49
C ALA A 56 11.67 8.58 -19.66
N ARG A 57 12.15 8.31 -20.88
CA ARG A 57 11.32 8.12 -22.08
C ARG A 57 10.97 6.66 -22.29
N GLN A 58 11.76 5.78 -21.68
CA GLN A 58 11.61 4.33 -21.74
C GLN A 58 12.18 3.72 -20.46
N ALA A 59 11.49 2.74 -19.91
CA ALA A 59 11.99 1.81 -18.91
C ALA A 59 11.99 0.40 -19.48
N GLU A 60 13.09 -0.32 -19.30
CA GLU A 60 13.24 -1.71 -19.71
C GLU A 60 13.71 -2.53 -18.53
N MET A 61 13.00 -3.61 -18.23
CA MET A 61 13.45 -4.57 -17.21
C MET A 61 13.67 -5.92 -17.88
N GLN A 62 14.90 -6.40 -17.76
CA GLN A 62 15.36 -7.70 -18.25
C GLN A 62 15.48 -8.64 -17.06
N LEU A 63 14.89 -9.83 -17.16
CA LEU A 63 14.99 -10.89 -16.16
C LEU A 63 15.86 -12.02 -16.67
N PHE A 64 16.68 -12.55 -15.77
CA PHE A 64 17.62 -13.63 -16.01
C PHE A 64 17.37 -14.72 -14.97
N LEU A 65 17.47 -15.98 -15.37
CA LEU A 65 17.53 -17.08 -14.41
C LEU A 65 18.85 -17.00 -13.62
N PRO A 66 18.90 -17.47 -12.36
CA PRO A 66 20.05 -17.28 -11.45
C PRO A 66 21.41 -17.53 -12.10
N GLU A 67 21.52 -18.63 -12.85
CA GLU A 67 22.76 -19.14 -13.42
C GLU A 67 22.90 -18.88 -14.93
N GLN A 68 21.98 -18.11 -15.53
CA GLN A 68 21.98 -17.86 -16.97
C GLN A 68 22.35 -16.41 -17.29
N GLU A 69 23.22 -16.21 -18.27
CA GLU A 69 23.57 -14.87 -18.75
C GLU A 69 22.62 -14.35 -19.82
N ASN A 70 21.88 -15.25 -20.47
CA ASN A 70 20.88 -14.89 -21.46
C ASN A 70 19.62 -14.33 -20.78
N ILE A 71 19.03 -13.32 -21.41
CA ILE A 71 17.75 -12.76 -21.00
C ILE A 71 16.68 -13.86 -21.14
N ALA A 72 16.03 -14.19 -20.03
CA ALA A 72 14.91 -15.15 -20.02
C ALA A 72 13.63 -14.46 -20.51
N ILE A 73 13.37 -13.24 -20.02
CA ILE A 73 12.24 -12.42 -20.42
C ILE A 73 12.59 -10.94 -20.23
N SER A 74 12.06 -10.07 -21.09
CA SER A 74 12.24 -8.62 -20.96
C SER A 74 10.95 -7.90 -21.33
N GLN A 75 10.69 -6.79 -20.65
CA GLN A 75 9.58 -5.90 -21.01
C GLN A 75 10.09 -4.46 -21.09
N ILE A 76 9.63 -3.77 -22.14
CA ILE A 76 9.90 -2.36 -22.40
C ILE A 76 8.58 -1.61 -22.27
N ILE A 77 8.57 -0.53 -21.48
CA ILE A 77 7.45 0.40 -21.38
C ILE A 77 7.91 1.83 -21.59
N LYS A 78 7.09 2.60 -22.31
CA LYS A 78 7.19 4.06 -22.39
C LYS A 78 6.28 4.65 -21.32
N PRO A 79 6.79 5.49 -20.40
CA PRO A 79 5.94 6.10 -19.38
C PRO A 79 4.82 6.92 -20.02
N ASP A 80 3.60 6.79 -19.49
CA ASP A 80 2.45 7.56 -19.94
C ASP A 80 2.62 9.03 -19.55
N THR A 81 2.76 9.91 -20.55
CA THR A 81 3.01 11.33 -20.34
C THR A 81 1.84 12.08 -19.70
N THR A 82 0.63 11.54 -19.76
CA THR A 82 -0.56 12.13 -19.12
C THR A 82 -0.58 11.92 -17.60
N ASN A 83 0.13 10.90 -17.12
CA ASN A 83 0.26 10.55 -15.71
C ASN A 83 1.65 10.93 -15.17
N THR A 84 2.09 12.17 -15.42
CA THR A 84 3.42 12.67 -14.97
C THR A 84 3.38 14.01 -14.26
N LEU A 85 4.34 14.24 -13.37
CA LEU A 85 4.53 15.53 -12.69
C LEU A 85 6.00 15.84 -12.47
N TRP A 86 6.45 17.01 -12.92
CA TRP A 86 7.85 17.46 -12.83
C TRP A 86 8.86 16.44 -13.38
N GLY A 87 8.46 15.77 -14.46
CA GLY A 87 9.22 14.70 -15.10
C GLY A 87 9.19 13.35 -14.37
N HIS A 88 8.50 13.23 -13.23
CA HIS A 88 8.28 11.95 -12.55
C HIS A 88 7.13 11.20 -13.20
N ALA A 89 7.34 9.91 -13.44
CA ALA A 89 6.35 9.02 -14.02
C ALA A 89 6.37 7.67 -13.25
N PRO A 90 5.24 7.26 -12.64
CA PRO A 90 5.06 5.89 -12.21
C PRO A 90 4.99 4.97 -13.44
N VAL A 91 5.60 3.81 -13.35
CA VAL A 91 5.65 2.79 -14.41
C VAL A 91 5.33 1.45 -13.78
N GLN A 92 4.44 0.69 -14.41
CA GLN A 92 4.10 -0.67 -14.01
C GLN A 92 4.44 -1.63 -15.15
N LEU A 93 5.17 -2.70 -14.84
CA LEU A 93 5.52 -3.80 -15.73
C LEU A 93 4.83 -5.07 -15.24
N GLN A 94 4.44 -5.96 -16.15
CA GLN A 94 3.80 -7.24 -15.84
C GLN A 94 4.54 -8.33 -16.59
N PHE A 95 5.14 -9.24 -15.83
CA PHE A 95 5.82 -10.42 -16.36
C PHE A 95 4.97 -11.64 -16.11
N GLU A 96 4.76 -12.45 -17.15
CA GLU A 96 4.01 -13.70 -17.12
C GLU A 96 4.86 -14.85 -17.66
N GLY A 97 4.42 -16.09 -17.46
CA GLY A 97 5.15 -17.27 -17.91
C GLY A 97 6.45 -17.52 -17.14
N LEU A 98 6.58 -16.95 -15.93
CA LEU A 98 7.72 -17.17 -15.06
C LEU A 98 7.69 -18.57 -14.44
N LEU A 99 8.86 -19.06 -14.04
CA LEU A 99 8.99 -20.32 -13.33
C LEU A 99 8.53 -20.17 -11.87
N PRO A 100 7.85 -21.19 -11.31
CA PRO A 100 7.44 -21.21 -9.91
C PRO A 100 8.64 -21.17 -8.97
N ASP A 101 8.45 -20.53 -7.81
CA ASP A 101 9.41 -20.47 -6.71
C ASP A 101 10.86 -20.12 -7.12
N THR A 102 11.00 -19.20 -8.08
CA THR A 102 12.28 -18.93 -8.73
C THR A 102 12.75 -17.51 -8.42
N THR A 103 14.01 -17.38 -8.02
CA THR A 103 14.66 -16.07 -7.86
C THR A 103 15.22 -15.64 -9.21
N TYR A 104 14.69 -14.57 -9.80
CA TYR A 104 15.23 -13.98 -11.00
C TYR A 104 16.24 -12.89 -10.64
N ARG A 105 17.37 -12.86 -11.35
CA ARG A 105 18.20 -11.64 -11.41
C ARG A 105 17.54 -10.67 -12.38
N TYR A 106 17.60 -9.37 -12.10
CA TYR A 106 17.12 -8.35 -13.02
C TYR A 106 18.19 -7.33 -13.36
N ARG A 107 18.07 -6.78 -14.56
CA ARG A 107 18.72 -5.54 -15.00
C ARG A 107 17.63 -4.55 -15.40
N LEU A 108 17.67 -3.35 -14.81
CA LEU A 108 16.76 -2.26 -15.14
C LEU A 108 17.53 -1.17 -15.90
N LEU A 109 17.01 -0.82 -17.07
CA LEU A 109 17.54 0.23 -17.93
C LEU A 109 16.54 1.36 -18.07
N LEU A 110 17.01 2.60 -18.01
CA LEU A 110 16.23 3.78 -18.39
C LEU A 110 16.89 4.45 -19.58
N ASN A 111 16.13 4.65 -20.66
CA ASN A 111 16.66 5.11 -21.95
C ASN A 111 17.92 4.34 -22.36
N GLN A 112 17.85 2.99 -22.33
CA GLN A 112 18.93 2.06 -22.69
C GLN A 112 20.18 2.09 -21.79
N LYS A 113 20.19 2.90 -20.72
CA LYS A 113 21.28 2.93 -19.75
C LYS A 113 20.90 2.13 -18.50
N GLU A 114 21.74 1.18 -18.10
CA GLU A 114 21.57 0.46 -16.83
C GLU A 114 21.57 1.44 -15.65
N VAL A 115 20.54 1.33 -14.80
CA VAL A 115 20.39 2.17 -13.60
C VAL A 115 20.35 1.35 -12.31
N LYS A 116 19.98 0.07 -12.38
CA LYS A 116 19.89 -0.81 -11.21
C LYS A 116 19.90 -2.28 -11.62
N THR A 117 20.49 -3.10 -10.78
CA THR A 117 20.41 -4.56 -10.81
C THR A 117 19.96 -5.09 -9.44
N GLY A 118 19.47 -6.31 -9.40
CA GLY A 118 19.06 -6.95 -8.16
C GLY A 118 18.37 -8.28 -8.42
N THR A 119 17.57 -8.71 -7.46
CA THR A 119 16.77 -9.93 -7.56
C THR A 119 15.31 -9.68 -7.23
N LEU A 120 14.44 -10.51 -7.79
CA LEU A 120 13.04 -10.65 -7.42
C LEU A 120 12.69 -12.14 -7.38
N ARG A 121 11.61 -12.50 -6.70
CA ARG A 121 11.21 -13.91 -6.57
C ARG A 121 9.74 -14.10 -6.91
N THR A 122 9.43 -15.13 -7.70
CA THR A 122 8.06 -15.65 -7.86
C THR A 122 7.70 -16.52 -6.66
N LEU A 123 6.41 -16.60 -6.35
CA LEU A 123 5.94 -17.36 -5.19
C LEU A 123 5.86 -18.86 -5.47
N LYS A 124 5.59 -19.64 -4.43
CA LYS A 124 5.33 -21.08 -4.55
C LYS A 124 4.03 -21.34 -5.34
N PRO A 125 3.93 -22.46 -6.08
CA PRO A 125 2.68 -22.86 -6.74
C PRO A 125 1.56 -23.07 -5.70
N PRO A 126 0.28 -23.00 -6.11
CA PRO A 126 -0.84 -23.29 -5.22
C PRO A 126 -0.69 -24.64 -4.52
N GLY A 127 -1.03 -24.69 -3.24
CA GLY A 127 -0.80 -25.86 -2.40
C GLY A 127 -1.01 -25.54 -0.92
N THR A 128 -0.34 -26.30 -0.06
CA THR A 128 -0.42 -26.17 1.41
C THR A 128 0.96 -25.97 2.02
N SER A 129 1.89 -25.38 1.26
CA SER A 129 3.24 -25.10 1.77
C SER A 129 3.19 -24.11 2.92
N ASP A 130 4.15 -24.21 3.82
CA ASP A 130 4.32 -23.22 4.86
C ASP A 130 4.70 -21.86 4.25
N PHE A 131 4.10 -20.81 4.79
CA PHE A 131 4.35 -19.45 4.38
C PHE A 131 4.15 -18.45 5.51
N SER A 132 4.59 -17.21 5.28
CA SER A 132 4.44 -16.12 6.22
C SER A 132 4.18 -14.80 5.51
N PHE A 133 3.47 -13.90 6.17
CA PHE A 133 3.27 -12.53 5.68
C PHE A 133 3.39 -11.53 6.82
N ILE A 134 3.62 -10.26 6.49
CA ILE A 134 3.59 -9.17 7.47
C ILE A 134 2.46 -8.19 7.15
N ALA A 135 1.96 -7.53 8.18
CA ALA A 135 0.91 -6.53 8.05
C ALA A 135 1.18 -5.30 8.94
N GLY A 136 0.79 -4.11 8.47
CA GLY A 136 0.89 -2.87 9.23
C GLY A 136 0.23 -1.68 8.54
N SER A 137 -0.06 -0.64 9.31
CA SER A 137 -0.68 0.61 8.85
C SER A 137 0.05 1.83 9.44
N CYS A 138 -0.41 3.04 9.11
CA CYS A 138 0.04 4.29 9.71
C CYS A 138 1.55 4.53 9.52
N ALA A 139 1.92 4.57 8.24
CA ALA A 139 3.25 4.77 7.72
C ALA A 139 3.56 6.28 7.62
N TRP A 140 3.65 6.98 8.76
CA TRP A 140 4.06 8.37 8.78
C TRP A 140 5.45 8.60 8.18
N MET A 141 5.55 9.51 7.21
CA MET A 141 6.80 10.04 6.70
C MET A 141 7.01 11.48 7.16
N PRO A 142 8.08 11.78 7.92
CA PRO A 142 8.41 13.15 8.29
C PRO A 142 8.87 13.95 7.05
N LEU A 143 8.41 15.19 6.91
CA LEU A 143 8.83 16.12 5.85
C LEU A 143 9.95 17.06 6.26
N SER A 144 10.27 17.08 7.55
CA SER A 144 11.34 17.90 8.08
C SER A 144 12.13 17.13 9.12
N PHE A 145 13.36 17.57 9.39
CA PHE A 145 14.17 17.04 10.47
C PHE A 145 13.43 17.09 11.83
N TRP A 146 12.68 18.17 12.08
CA TRP A 146 11.92 18.36 13.31
C TRP A 146 10.81 17.33 13.49
N GLU A 147 10.14 16.92 12.40
CA GLU A 147 9.15 15.85 12.43
C GLU A 147 9.80 14.47 12.66
N ASP A 148 10.99 14.23 12.09
CA ASP A 148 11.66 12.93 12.18
C ASP A 148 12.18 12.63 13.59
N ILE A 149 12.55 13.67 14.35
CA ILE A 149 13.00 13.52 15.75
C ILE A 149 11.86 13.53 16.77
N GLN A 150 10.59 13.64 16.35
CA GLN A 150 9.46 13.66 17.28
C GLN A 150 9.37 12.34 18.06
N PRO A 151 9.19 12.38 19.39
CA PRO A 151 9.02 11.17 20.19
C PRO A 151 7.88 10.30 19.66
N GLY A 152 8.19 9.06 19.32
CA GLY A 152 7.22 8.10 18.77
C GLY A 152 7.39 7.85 17.28
N VAL A 153 7.94 8.81 16.51
CA VAL A 153 8.29 8.60 15.11
C VAL A 153 9.51 7.68 15.00
N THR A 154 9.47 6.74 14.05
CA THR A 154 10.62 5.87 13.79
C THR A 154 10.62 5.27 12.40
N ASN A 155 11.78 5.33 11.74
CA ASN A 155 12.01 4.63 10.47
C ASN A 155 12.57 3.20 10.67
N ALA A 156 12.87 2.81 11.92
CA ALA A 156 13.45 1.51 12.23
C ALA A 156 12.50 0.34 11.93
N THR A 157 11.19 0.54 12.02
CA THR A 157 10.20 -0.50 11.75
C THR A 157 10.29 -0.97 10.30
N TYR A 158 10.39 -0.06 9.31
CA TYR A 158 10.55 -0.42 7.91
C TYR A 158 11.74 -1.34 7.67
N ARG A 159 12.91 -0.99 8.23
CA ARG A 159 14.13 -1.79 8.08
C ARG A 159 14.03 -3.18 8.74
N ASN A 160 13.30 -3.30 9.84
CA ASN A 160 13.18 -4.58 10.54
C ASN A 160 12.05 -5.45 9.96
N ALA A 161 10.97 -4.84 9.47
CA ALA A 161 9.93 -5.51 8.70
C ALA A 161 10.49 -6.10 7.39
N ALA A 162 11.37 -5.35 6.71
CA ALA A 162 12.08 -5.82 5.51
C ALA A 162 12.94 -7.07 5.76
N LYS A 163 13.39 -7.29 7.01
CA LYS A 163 14.21 -8.44 7.42
C LYS A 163 13.39 -9.61 7.97
N SER A 164 12.06 -9.56 7.86
CA SER A 164 11.18 -10.61 8.34
C SER A 164 11.25 -11.90 7.53
N ASN A 165 11.81 -11.84 6.31
CA ASN A 165 11.80 -12.90 5.31
C ASN A 165 10.38 -13.43 5.00
N ALA A 166 9.37 -12.57 5.15
CA ALA A 166 8.00 -12.89 4.81
C ALA A 166 7.82 -13.01 3.29
N ASP A 167 6.85 -13.83 2.87
CA ASP A 167 6.52 -14.05 1.46
C ASP A 167 5.89 -12.79 0.82
N PHE A 168 5.19 -11.97 1.61
CA PHE A 168 4.64 -10.68 1.18
C PHE A 168 4.25 -9.79 2.36
N MET A 169 3.96 -8.52 2.06
CA MET A 169 3.43 -7.54 2.99
C MET A 169 2.03 -7.07 2.58
N ILE A 170 1.16 -6.90 3.57
CA ILE A 170 -0.14 -6.22 3.44
C ILE A 170 -0.08 -4.89 4.17
N TRP A 171 -0.33 -3.81 3.45
CA TRP A 171 -0.54 -2.47 3.96
C TRP A 171 -2.02 -2.29 4.28
N LEU A 172 -2.32 -1.97 5.54
CA LEU A 172 -3.69 -1.88 6.04
C LEU A 172 -4.21 -0.43 6.02
N GLY A 173 -3.65 0.43 5.17
CA GLY A 173 -4.01 1.84 5.08
C GLY A 173 -3.14 2.78 5.91
N ASP A 174 -3.39 4.07 5.73
CA ASP A 174 -2.48 5.16 6.09
C ASP A 174 -1.05 4.92 5.56
N ASP A 175 -0.95 4.53 4.30
CA ASP A 175 0.33 4.27 3.64
C ASP A 175 1.01 5.57 3.24
N LEU A 176 0.18 6.59 3.03
CA LEU A 176 0.47 7.96 2.69
C LEU A 176 -0.38 8.88 3.58
N TYR A 177 0.17 10.05 3.91
CA TYR A 177 -0.57 11.10 4.59
C TYR A 177 -0.69 12.32 3.68
N PHE A 178 -1.86 12.51 3.07
CA PHE A 178 -2.20 13.82 2.53
C PHE A 178 -2.31 14.83 3.67
N ARG A 179 -1.66 15.98 3.48
CA ARG A 179 -1.65 17.08 4.44
C ARG A 179 -2.58 18.18 4.00
N SER A 180 -2.91 19.07 4.92
CA SER A 180 -3.70 20.26 4.62
C SER A 180 -3.14 20.99 3.41
N GLY A 181 -3.96 21.07 2.36
CA GLY A 181 -3.61 21.67 1.07
C GLY A 181 -3.31 20.67 -0.06
N ASP A 182 -2.93 19.42 0.24
CA ASP A 182 -2.59 18.43 -0.78
C ASP A 182 -3.82 18.06 -1.62
N TRP A 183 -4.99 17.85 -1.00
CA TRP A 183 -6.25 17.52 -1.69
C TRP A 183 -6.91 18.69 -2.44
N LYS A 184 -6.22 19.83 -2.62
CA LYS A 184 -6.73 20.98 -3.40
C LYS A 184 -6.55 20.80 -4.91
N SER A 185 -5.67 19.89 -5.34
CA SER A 185 -5.48 19.57 -6.76
C SER A 185 -4.85 18.19 -6.95
N TYR A 186 -5.15 17.56 -8.08
CA TYR A 186 -4.50 16.32 -8.49
C TYR A 186 -2.96 16.39 -8.42
N ASN A 187 -2.36 17.49 -8.90
CA ASN A 187 -0.90 17.67 -8.90
C ASN A 187 -0.31 17.75 -7.49
N ALA A 188 -1.01 18.34 -6.52
CA ALA A 188 -0.53 18.40 -5.14
C ALA A 188 -0.59 17.01 -4.47
N MET A 189 -1.66 16.25 -4.70
CA MET A 189 -1.74 14.84 -4.27
C MET A 189 -0.64 13.98 -4.92
N PHE A 190 -0.40 14.16 -6.23
CA PHE A 190 0.66 13.44 -6.93
C PHE A 190 2.06 13.83 -6.41
N ALA A 191 2.29 15.11 -6.11
CA ALA A 191 3.53 15.57 -5.47
C ALA A 191 3.76 14.92 -4.09
N ARG A 192 2.69 14.70 -3.31
CA ARG A 192 2.77 13.97 -2.03
C ARG A 192 3.20 12.52 -2.24
N TYR A 193 2.65 11.81 -3.22
CA TYR A 193 3.11 10.47 -3.59
C TYR A 193 4.58 10.46 -4.04
N ILE A 194 5.02 11.42 -4.86
CA ILE A 194 6.44 11.56 -5.26
C ILE A 194 7.32 11.76 -4.03
N THR A 195 6.87 12.58 -3.08
CA THR A 195 7.60 12.84 -1.83
C THR A 195 7.76 11.57 -1.00
N MET A 196 6.67 10.82 -0.78
CA MET A 196 6.69 9.52 -0.09
C MET A 196 7.65 8.55 -0.78
N ARG A 197 7.49 8.35 -2.08
CA ARG A 197 8.31 7.37 -2.83
C ARG A 197 9.77 7.84 -2.95
N SER A 198 10.06 9.12 -2.73
CA SER A 198 11.43 9.64 -2.61
C SER A 198 12.06 9.42 -1.23
N PHE A 199 11.27 9.06 -0.21
CA PHE A 199 11.73 8.84 1.16
C PHE A 199 12.54 7.54 1.29
N LYS A 200 13.86 7.66 1.31
CA LYS A 200 14.80 6.53 1.29
C LYS A 200 14.61 5.50 2.41
N PRO A 201 14.24 5.86 3.66
CA PRO A 201 14.03 4.86 4.71
C PRO A 201 12.90 3.86 4.44
N LEU A 202 11.95 4.18 3.56
CA LEU A 202 10.87 3.28 3.14
C LEU A 202 11.35 2.21 2.14
N HIS A 203 12.41 2.51 1.37
CA HIS A 203 12.85 1.69 0.24
C HIS A 203 13.18 0.23 0.58
N PRO A 204 13.86 -0.09 1.70
CA PRO A 204 14.14 -1.47 2.06
C PRO A 204 12.88 -2.33 2.20
N LEU A 205 11.78 -1.77 2.71
CA LEU A 205 10.55 -2.53 2.89
C LEU A 205 9.84 -2.79 1.56
N LEU A 206 9.68 -1.76 0.73
CA LEU A 206 9.03 -1.88 -0.59
C LEU A 206 9.77 -2.82 -1.55
N GLN A 207 11.07 -3.06 -1.32
CA GLN A 207 11.93 -3.88 -2.18
C GLN A 207 12.20 -5.27 -1.60
N ALA A 208 11.74 -5.57 -0.38
CA ALA A 208 12.05 -6.83 0.30
C ALA A 208 11.17 -8.00 -0.15
N MET A 209 9.93 -7.73 -0.54
CA MET A 209 8.90 -8.73 -0.85
C MET A 209 7.78 -8.11 -1.70
N PRO A 210 6.90 -8.92 -2.29
CA PRO A 210 5.62 -8.46 -2.83
C PRO A 210 4.81 -7.61 -1.84
N GLN A 211 4.19 -6.54 -2.34
CA GLN A 211 3.42 -5.57 -1.58
C GLN A 211 1.96 -5.54 -2.06
N TYR A 212 1.03 -5.65 -1.12
CA TYR A 212 -0.41 -5.51 -1.32
C TYR A 212 -0.92 -4.39 -0.43
N ALA A 213 -1.74 -3.49 -0.96
CA ALA A 213 -2.21 -2.34 -0.19
C ALA A 213 -3.71 -2.08 -0.36
N ILE A 214 -4.31 -1.54 0.68
CA ILE A 214 -5.54 -0.72 0.66
C ILE A 214 -5.22 0.62 1.29
N TRP A 215 -6.10 1.60 1.13
CA TRP A 215 -5.98 2.88 1.83
C TRP A 215 -6.70 2.87 3.18
N ASP A 216 -6.45 3.95 3.93
CA ASP A 216 -7.38 4.47 4.94
C ASP A 216 -7.64 5.96 4.62
N ASP A 217 -8.15 6.75 5.57
CA ASP A 217 -8.55 8.14 5.36
C ASP A 217 -7.40 9.04 4.91
N HIS A 218 -6.19 8.87 5.44
CA HIS A 218 -5.07 9.75 5.10
C HIS A 218 -4.49 9.54 3.68
N ASP A 219 -4.71 8.38 3.07
CA ASP A 219 -4.41 8.12 1.66
C ASP A 219 -5.56 8.56 0.73
N PHE A 220 -6.76 8.73 1.29
CA PHE A 220 -7.96 9.09 0.54
C PHE A 220 -8.17 10.60 0.53
N GLY A 221 -8.03 11.26 1.67
CA GLY A 221 -8.34 12.68 1.88
C GLY A 221 -8.01 13.19 3.29
N PRO A 222 -8.82 14.11 3.84
CA PRO A 222 -8.71 14.56 5.23
C PRO A 222 -8.97 13.44 6.25
N ASP A 223 -8.69 13.72 7.53
CA ASP A 223 -9.01 12.83 8.65
C ASP A 223 -10.52 12.50 8.70
N ASN A 224 -10.86 11.23 8.92
CA ASN A 224 -12.19 10.64 8.87
C ASN A 224 -12.94 10.88 7.53
N SER A 225 -12.20 10.94 6.43
CA SER A 225 -12.79 11.20 5.11
C SER A 225 -13.70 10.07 4.63
N ASN A 226 -14.66 10.44 3.78
CA ASN A 226 -15.66 9.57 3.17
C ASN A 226 -16.06 10.13 1.80
N SER A 227 -16.92 9.40 1.08
CA SER A 227 -17.34 9.76 -0.29
C SER A 227 -17.99 11.14 -0.38
N ALA A 228 -18.72 11.55 0.67
CA ALA A 228 -19.48 12.78 0.68
C ALA A 228 -18.62 14.03 0.98
N ASN A 229 -17.54 13.88 1.75
CA ASN A 229 -16.67 14.99 2.16
C ASN A 229 -15.35 15.10 1.38
N ASN A 230 -15.08 14.16 0.47
CA ASN A 230 -13.89 14.17 -0.38
C ASN A 230 -14.21 14.47 -1.85
N PRO A 231 -14.20 15.74 -2.28
CA PRO A 231 -14.37 16.08 -3.70
C PRO A 231 -13.21 15.55 -4.58
N ALA A 232 -12.09 15.13 -3.99
CA ALA A 232 -10.92 14.60 -4.68
C ALA A 232 -10.87 13.05 -4.72
N LYS A 233 -11.97 12.35 -4.36
CA LYS A 233 -11.97 10.88 -4.28
C LYS A 233 -11.54 10.17 -5.56
N ASP A 234 -11.93 10.67 -6.73
CA ASP A 234 -11.57 10.08 -8.02
C ASP A 234 -10.08 10.25 -8.31
N TRP A 235 -9.49 11.38 -7.88
CA TRP A 235 -8.05 11.61 -7.96
C TRP A 235 -7.28 10.70 -7.00
N ALA A 236 -7.81 10.49 -5.79
CA ALA A 236 -7.24 9.54 -4.83
C ALA A 236 -7.21 8.14 -5.44
N LEU A 237 -8.34 7.67 -6.00
CA LEU A 237 -8.42 6.37 -6.67
C LEU A 237 -7.45 6.25 -7.84
N GLN A 238 -7.39 7.25 -8.72
CA GLN A 238 -6.47 7.24 -9.86
C GLN A 238 -5.02 7.17 -9.41
N LEU A 239 -4.62 7.97 -8.41
CA LEU A 239 -3.25 7.97 -7.90
C LEU A 239 -2.92 6.66 -7.18
N PHE A 240 -3.83 6.12 -6.39
CA PHE A 240 -3.63 4.83 -5.73
C PHE A 240 -3.36 3.72 -6.76
N LYS A 241 -4.16 3.66 -7.83
CA LYS A 241 -3.96 2.74 -8.97
C LYS A 241 -2.60 2.91 -9.65
N LEU A 242 -2.11 4.14 -9.76
CA LEU A 242 -0.81 4.43 -10.37
C LEU A 242 0.37 4.03 -9.49
N PHE A 243 0.22 4.09 -8.16
CA PHE A 243 1.31 3.94 -7.19
C PHE A 243 1.39 2.60 -6.50
N TRP A 244 0.33 1.79 -6.57
CA TRP A 244 0.30 0.41 -6.13
C TRP A 244 0.17 -0.50 -7.35
N ALA A 245 0.69 -1.72 -7.24
CA ALA A 245 0.63 -2.72 -8.30
C ALA A 245 -0.19 -3.93 -7.83
N ASN A 246 -1.35 -3.64 -7.24
CA ASN A 246 -2.32 -4.62 -6.77
C ASN A 246 -2.88 -5.45 -7.95
N PRO A 247 -3.50 -6.62 -7.68
CA PRO A 247 -4.10 -7.43 -8.73
C PRO A 247 -5.34 -6.78 -9.37
N ALA A 248 -6.09 -6.00 -8.60
CA ALA A 248 -7.33 -5.36 -9.02
C ALA A 248 -7.63 -4.12 -8.17
N TYR A 249 -8.68 -3.39 -8.56
CA TYR A 249 -9.14 -2.17 -7.89
C TYR A 249 -10.66 -2.04 -8.04
N GLY A 250 -11.39 -2.61 -7.08
CA GLY A 250 -12.84 -2.74 -7.13
C GLY A 250 -13.30 -3.70 -8.23
N THR A 251 -14.55 -3.54 -8.66
CA THR A 251 -15.14 -4.25 -9.80
C THR A 251 -15.33 -3.29 -10.99
N PRO A 252 -15.60 -3.79 -12.21
CA PRO A 252 -15.95 -2.91 -13.32
C PRO A 252 -17.15 -2.00 -13.03
N GLN A 253 -18.07 -2.43 -12.16
CA GLN A 253 -19.27 -1.70 -11.77
C GLN A 253 -19.07 -0.82 -10.53
N THR A 254 -18.10 -1.16 -9.68
CA THR A 254 -17.92 -0.52 -8.37
C THR A 254 -16.47 -0.08 -8.19
N PRO A 255 -16.18 1.21 -8.39
CA PRO A 255 -14.86 1.76 -8.12
C PRO A 255 -14.51 1.66 -6.63
N GLY A 256 -13.23 1.40 -6.38
CA GLY A 256 -12.63 1.33 -5.06
C GLY A 256 -11.25 0.69 -5.14
N VAL A 257 -10.64 0.46 -3.97
CA VAL A 257 -9.35 -0.24 -3.85
C VAL A 257 -9.47 -1.64 -3.26
N PHE A 258 -10.70 -2.17 -3.17
CA PHE A 258 -10.95 -3.52 -2.68
C PHE A 258 -10.62 -4.59 -3.73
N TYR A 259 -10.16 -5.76 -3.28
CA TYR A 259 -9.84 -6.93 -4.11
C TYR A 259 -9.57 -8.15 -3.23
N ASN A 260 -9.42 -9.33 -3.83
CA ASN A 260 -8.93 -10.52 -3.16
C ASN A 260 -7.76 -11.17 -3.90
N PHE A 261 -7.00 -11.97 -3.16
CA PHE A 261 -6.04 -12.91 -3.75
C PHE A 261 -5.85 -14.11 -2.82
N SER A 262 -5.42 -15.23 -3.40
CA SER A 262 -5.09 -16.44 -2.65
C SER A 262 -3.59 -16.70 -2.65
N TYR A 263 -3.10 -17.27 -1.56
CA TYR A 263 -1.76 -17.85 -1.53
C TYR A 263 -1.75 -19.09 -0.65
N GLN A 264 -1.23 -20.18 -1.22
CA GLN A 264 -1.33 -21.51 -0.63
C GLN A 264 -2.79 -21.81 -0.26
N ASP A 265 -3.05 -22.12 1.00
CA ASP A 265 -4.35 -22.48 1.56
C ASP A 265 -5.01 -21.33 2.34
N ALA A 266 -4.61 -20.09 2.05
CA ALA A 266 -5.24 -18.89 2.59
C ALA A 266 -5.75 -17.96 1.50
N GLU A 267 -6.77 -17.18 1.84
CA GLU A 267 -7.31 -16.13 1.00
C GLU A 267 -7.42 -14.81 1.75
N PHE A 268 -7.15 -13.72 1.06
CA PHE A 268 -7.07 -12.38 1.59
C PHE A 268 -8.11 -11.52 0.90
N PHE A 269 -9.05 -10.95 1.67
CA PHE A 269 -10.14 -10.09 1.20
C PHE A 269 -9.86 -8.68 1.69
N LEU A 270 -9.31 -7.85 0.81
CA LEU A 270 -8.93 -6.49 1.12
C LEU A 270 -10.06 -5.54 0.77
N LEU A 271 -10.51 -4.77 1.76
CA LEU A 271 -11.69 -3.91 1.67
C LEU A 271 -11.32 -2.45 1.44
N ASP A 272 -12.27 -1.70 0.93
CA ASP A 272 -12.23 -0.25 0.84
C ASP A 272 -13.29 0.32 1.79
N ASP A 273 -12.85 1.09 2.77
CA ASP A 273 -13.69 1.69 3.82
C ASP A 273 -13.84 3.20 3.65
N ARG A 274 -13.57 3.74 2.45
CA ARG A 274 -13.59 5.18 2.15
C ARG A 274 -14.41 5.55 0.93
N TYR A 275 -14.20 4.89 -0.21
CA TYR A 275 -14.71 5.36 -1.50
C TYR A 275 -16.24 5.41 -1.56
N ASN A 276 -16.86 4.36 -1.05
CA ASN A 276 -18.32 4.18 -1.03
C ASN A 276 -18.91 4.44 0.37
N LYS A 277 -18.09 4.92 1.30
CA LYS A 277 -18.53 5.21 2.67
C LYS A 277 -19.47 6.41 2.69
N GLU A 278 -20.64 6.20 3.26
CA GLU A 278 -21.67 7.20 3.48
C GLU A 278 -21.52 7.86 4.86
N MET A 279 -22.30 8.91 5.11
CA MET A 279 -22.29 9.61 6.40
C MET A 279 -23.10 8.82 7.44
N PRO A 280 -22.50 8.41 8.59
CA PRO A 280 -23.15 7.56 9.60
C PRO A 280 -24.44 8.11 10.22
N HIS A 281 -24.69 9.43 10.11
CA HIS A 281 -25.77 10.13 10.80
C HIS A 281 -26.70 10.95 9.89
N GLN A 282 -26.42 11.01 8.58
CA GLN A 282 -27.31 11.68 7.62
C GLN A 282 -28.31 10.73 6.98
N HIS A 283 -27.96 9.44 6.94
CA HIS A 283 -28.83 8.38 6.51
C HIS A 283 -29.10 7.50 7.74
N THR A 284 -30.36 7.25 8.08
CA THR A 284 -30.75 6.34 9.17
C THR A 284 -30.22 4.91 8.97
N HIS A 285 -29.59 4.64 7.81
CA HIS A 285 -29.09 3.37 7.29
C HIS A 285 -27.83 3.59 6.42
N GLY A 286 -26.84 4.37 6.88
CA GLY A 286 -25.58 4.54 6.13
C GLY A 286 -24.82 3.23 5.96
N SER A 287 -23.89 3.19 5.00
CA SER A 287 -22.97 2.05 4.78
C SER A 287 -21.51 2.50 4.65
N MET A 288 -20.58 1.73 5.22
CA MET A 288 -19.13 1.92 5.05
C MET A 288 -18.65 1.40 3.69
N PHE A 289 -19.13 0.24 3.27
CA PHE A 289 -18.64 -0.44 2.07
C PHE A 289 -19.48 -0.13 0.82
N GLY A 290 -20.72 0.30 1.01
CA GLY A 290 -21.75 0.32 -0.03
C GLY A 290 -22.26 -1.09 -0.36
N THR A 291 -23.44 -1.14 -0.98
CA THR A 291 -24.14 -2.41 -1.29
C THR A 291 -23.30 -3.35 -2.16
N GLU A 292 -22.64 -2.84 -3.19
CA GLU A 292 -21.95 -3.68 -4.18
C GLU A 292 -20.69 -4.34 -3.63
N GLN A 293 -19.83 -3.60 -2.92
CA GLN A 293 -18.65 -4.17 -2.28
C GLN A 293 -19.06 -5.17 -1.20
N TRP A 294 -20.18 -4.91 -0.49
CA TRP A 294 -20.66 -5.85 0.50
C TRP A 294 -21.16 -7.15 -0.13
N ASN A 295 -21.95 -7.07 -1.22
CA ASN A 295 -22.38 -8.25 -1.97
C ASN A 295 -21.17 -9.03 -2.51
N TRP A 296 -20.17 -8.34 -3.05
CA TRP A 296 -18.91 -8.94 -3.47
C TRP A 296 -18.23 -9.70 -2.32
N LEU A 297 -18.05 -9.08 -1.15
CA LEU A 297 -17.38 -9.72 -0.01
C LEU A 297 -18.16 -10.95 0.48
N ALA A 298 -19.48 -10.87 0.56
CA ALA A 298 -20.33 -11.99 0.95
C ALA A 298 -20.18 -13.16 -0.04
N GLU A 299 -20.20 -12.89 -1.34
CA GLU A 299 -20.00 -13.90 -2.39
C GLU A 299 -18.60 -14.53 -2.31
N GLN A 300 -17.56 -13.70 -2.20
CA GLN A 300 -16.17 -14.18 -2.12
C GLN A 300 -15.95 -15.07 -0.88
N LEU A 301 -16.47 -14.68 0.28
CA LEU A 301 -16.33 -15.47 1.51
C LEU A 301 -17.13 -16.79 1.48
N GLN A 302 -18.33 -16.79 0.89
CA GLN A 302 -19.15 -17.99 0.74
C GLN A 302 -18.52 -19.01 -0.20
N ASN A 303 -17.90 -18.54 -1.29
CA ASN A 303 -17.27 -19.40 -2.29
C ASN A 303 -15.85 -19.85 -1.92
N SER A 304 -15.23 -19.22 -0.91
CA SER A 304 -13.85 -19.50 -0.52
C SER A 304 -13.70 -20.83 0.22
N THR A 305 -12.88 -21.71 -0.36
CA THR A 305 -12.49 -23.00 0.24
C THR A 305 -11.19 -22.90 1.06
N ALA A 306 -10.62 -21.71 1.21
CA ALA A 306 -9.37 -21.50 1.95
C ALA A 306 -9.50 -21.90 3.42
N THR A 307 -8.43 -22.46 3.98
CA THR A 307 -8.32 -22.85 5.39
C THR A 307 -8.40 -21.64 6.30
N PHE A 308 -7.67 -20.57 5.96
CA PHE A 308 -7.72 -19.29 6.65
C PHE A 308 -8.18 -18.19 5.69
N LYS A 309 -9.10 -17.35 6.15
CA LYS A 309 -9.69 -16.24 5.42
C LYS A 309 -9.35 -14.95 6.15
N PHE A 310 -8.49 -14.12 5.58
CA PHE A 310 -8.09 -12.84 6.17
C PHE A 310 -8.93 -11.71 5.58
N VAL A 311 -9.82 -11.13 6.38
CA VAL A 311 -10.57 -9.94 5.96
C VAL A 311 -9.84 -8.71 6.47
N VAL A 312 -9.48 -7.81 5.56
CA VAL A 312 -8.56 -6.70 5.80
C VAL A 312 -9.30 -5.38 5.57
N CYS A 313 -9.34 -4.53 6.60
CA CYS A 313 -10.02 -3.24 6.58
C CYS A 313 -9.10 -2.16 7.17
N GLY A 314 -9.17 -0.91 6.71
CA GLY A 314 -8.36 0.19 7.26
C GLY A 314 -8.69 0.44 8.73
N VAL A 315 -9.99 0.53 9.01
CA VAL A 315 -10.52 0.73 10.36
C VAL A 315 -10.92 -0.55 11.09
N GLN A 316 -11.18 -0.43 12.39
CA GLN A 316 -11.57 -1.57 13.23
C GLN A 316 -12.99 -2.07 12.92
N MET A 317 -13.14 -3.39 12.79
CA MET A 317 -14.43 -4.04 12.49
C MET A 317 -15.19 -4.52 13.72
N LEU A 318 -14.51 -4.93 14.79
CA LEU A 318 -15.13 -5.48 16.02
C LEU A 318 -15.11 -4.51 17.19
N ILE A 319 -14.68 -3.27 17.04
CA ILE A 319 -14.80 -2.32 18.14
C ILE A 319 -16.28 -2.02 18.44
N GLU A 320 -16.67 -1.86 19.71
CA GLU A 320 -18.05 -1.50 20.10
C GLU A 320 -18.14 -0.04 20.56
N LYS A 321 -17.21 0.34 21.44
CA LYS A 321 -17.16 1.66 22.06
C LYS A 321 -15.75 2.20 21.90
N SER A 322 -15.64 3.25 21.11
CA SER A 322 -14.41 3.99 20.86
C SER A 322 -14.80 5.39 20.40
N SER A 323 -13.98 6.40 20.71
CA SER A 323 -14.14 7.74 20.15
C SER A 323 -13.60 7.87 18.73
N ALA A 324 -12.86 6.87 18.26
CA ALA A 324 -12.33 6.86 16.91
C ALA A 324 -13.17 6.01 15.98
N GLU A 325 -12.89 6.13 14.70
CA GLU A 325 -13.62 5.48 13.64
C GLU A 325 -13.57 3.95 13.66
N GLY A 326 -14.53 3.34 13.00
CA GLY A 326 -14.67 1.90 12.89
C GLY A 326 -16.07 1.50 12.47
N LEU A 327 -16.25 0.24 12.09
CA LEU A 327 -17.52 -0.30 11.60
C LEU A 327 -18.67 -0.18 12.60
N LYS A 328 -18.37 0.06 13.89
CA LYS A 328 -19.36 0.42 14.93
C LYS A 328 -20.28 1.60 14.56
N GLU A 329 -19.85 2.47 13.65
CA GLU A 329 -20.64 3.62 13.19
C GLU A 329 -21.78 3.18 12.27
N PHE A 330 -21.67 1.96 11.74
CA PHE A 330 -22.65 1.30 10.88
C PHE A 330 -23.07 -0.04 11.54
N PRO A 331 -23.75 0.00 12.71
CA PRO A 331 -24.02 -1.20 13.52
C PRO A 331 -24.85 -2.25 12.77
N GLN A 332 -25.72 -1.83 11.84
CA GLN A 332 -26.45 -2.75 10.98
C GLN A 332 -25.55 -3.49 9.99
N GLU A 333 -24.53 -2.83 9.44
CA GLU A 333 -23.55 -3.45 8.55
C GLU A 333 -22.61 -4.37 9.33
N GLN A 334 -22.18 -3.97 10.53
CA GLN A 334 -21.46 -4.86 11.46
C GLN A 334 -22.27 -6.12 11.77
N GLN A 335 -23.56 -5.97 12.11
CA GLN A 335 -24.44 -7.10 12.40
C GLN A 335 -24.64 -7.97 11.15
N ARG A 336 -24.89 -7.36 9.98
CA ARG A 336 -25.03 -8.07 8.71
C ARG A 336 -23.79 -8.90 8.37
N PHE A 337 -22.58 -8.39 8.67
CA PHE A 337 -21.34 -9.17 8.53
C PHE A 337 -21.31 -10.38 9.46
N LEU A 338 -21.64 -10.21 10.74
CA LEU A 338 -21.66 -11.31 11.71
C LEU A 338 -22.71 -12.37 11.37
N ASP A 339 -23.90 -11.94 10.94
CA ASP A 339 -25.00 -12.81 10.53
C ASP A 339 -24.61 -13.62 9.28
N MET A 340 -23.98 -12.99 8.28
CA MET A 340 -23.50 -13.66 7.07
C MET A 340 -22.49 -14.77 7.38
N LEU A 341 -21.57 -14.54 8.32
CA LEU A 341 -20.64 -15.58 8.77
C LEU A 341 -21.35 -16.77 9.41
N GLU A 342 -22.39 -16.51 10.21
CA GLU A 342 -23.15 -17.53 10.92
C GLU A 342 -24.07 -18.33 10.00
N GLU A 343 -24.87 -17.63 9.18
CA GLU A 343 -25.83 -18.21 8.25
C GLU A 343 -25.16 -19.17 7.28
N HIS A 344 -24.01 -18.78 6.72
CA HIS A 344 -23.26 -19.58 5.75
C HIS A 344 -22.19 -20.48 6.40
N ARG A 345 -22.09 -20.50 7.73
CA ARG A 345 -21.11 -21.27 8.49
C ARG A 345 -19.67 -21.09 7.98
N ILE A 346 -19.27 -19.85 7.75
CA ILE A 346 -17.96 -19.53 7.17
C ILE A 346 -16.86 -19.73 8.22
N LYS A 347 -15.96 -20.67 7.92
CA LYS A 347 -14.84 -21.08 8.78
C LYS A 347 -13.57 -20.29 8.48
N GLY A 348 -12.69 -20.21 9.48
CA GLY A 348 -11.30 -19.76 9.31
C GLY A 348 -11.10 -18.25 9.23
N VAL A 349 -12.09 -17.42 9.61
CA VAL A 349 -12.00 -15.96 9.46
C VAL A 349 -11.15 -15.32 10.55
N ILE A 350 -10.19 -14.49 10.15
CA ILE A 350 -9.39 -13.61 11.00
C ILE A 350 -9.43 -12.21 10.39
N LEU A 351 -9.75 -11.19 11.19
CA LEU A 351 -9.83 -9.81 10.72
C LEU A 351 -8.49 -9.09 10.97
N LEU A 352 -8.07 -8.23 10.05
CA LEU A 352 -6.88 -7.37 10.19
C LEU A 352 -7.29 -5.90 10.06
N SER A 353 -6.78 -5.03 10.94
CA SER A 353 -7.09 -3.59 10.92
C SER A 353 -5.94 -2.66 11.31
N GLY A 354 -6.07 -1.40 10.90
CA GLY A 354 -5.13 -0.29 11.07
C GLY A 354 -5.66 0.85 11.95
N ASP A 355 -5.49 2.11 11.50
CA ASP A 355 -5.94 3.40 12.09
C ASP A 355 -5.44 3.76 13.52
N ARG A 356 -5.47 2.83 14.48
CA ARG A 356 -5.56 3.17 15.91
C ARG A 356 -4.33 3.82 16.55
N HIS A 357 -3.20 3.84 15.86
CA HIS A 357 -1.86 4.17 16.39
C HIS A 357 -1.48 3.37 17.65
N PHE A 358 -2.00 2.14 17.77
CA PHE A 358 -1.58 1.10 18.70
C PHE A 358 -1.93 -0.28 18.12
N ALA A 359 -1.24 -1.33 18.59
CA ALA A 359 -1.62 -2.69 18.30
C ALA A 359 -2.36 -3.33 19.46
N GLU A 360 -3.36 -4.16 19.18
CA GLU A 360 -4.15 -4.87 20.17
C GLU A 360 -4.89 -6.04 19.50
N LEU A 361 -5.06 -7.14 20.21
CA LEU A 361 -5.86 -8.27 19.74
C LEU A 361 -7.27 -8.15 20.32
N TYR A 362 -8.28 -8.25 19.48
CA TYR A 362 -9.67 -8.30 19.89
C TYR A 362 -10.27 -9.68 19.67
N ARG A 363 -11.24 -10.02 20.50
CA ARG A 363 -11.96 -11.30 20.51
C ARG A 363 -13.43 -11.06 20.77
N LEU A 364 -14.26 -11.49 19.83
CA LEU A 364 -15.71 -11.57 19.97
C LEU A 364 -16.11 -13.03 20.15
N GLN A 365 -16.68 -13.35 21.31
CA GLN A 365 -17.25 -14.67 21.56
C GLN A 365 -18.57 -14.81 20.80
N ARG A 366 -18.77 -15.94 20.12
CA ARG A 366 -19.99 -16.25 19.37
C ARG A 366 -20.60 -17.54 19.94
N PRO A 367 -21.72 -17.49 20.68
CA PRO A 367 -22.22 -18.61 21.48
C PRO A 367 -22.44 -19.96 20.76
N ASN A 368 -22.53 -19.98 19.42
CA ASN A 368 -22.74 -21.19 18.61
C ASN A 368 -21.68 -21.40 17.52
N SER A 369 -20.54 -20.70 17.63
CA SER A 369 -19.47 -20.72 16.63
C SER A 369 -18.11 -20.50 17.30
N TYR A 370 -17.04 -20.43 16.50
CA TYR A 370 -15.73 -20.06 16.99
C TYR A 370 -15.65 -18.58 17.39
N ASP A 371 -14.78 -18.26 18.35
CA ASP A 371 -14.42 -16.89 18.70
C ASP A 371 -13.87 -16.17 17.45
N LEU A 372 -14.43 -15.02 17.08
CA LEU A 372 -13.94 -14.19 15.99
C LEU A 372 -12.83 -13.27 16.51
N TYR A 373 -11.69 -13.24 15.83
CA TYR A 373 -10.53 -12.46 16.23
C TYR A 373 -10.23 -11.34 15.24
N GLU A 374 -9.82 -10.20 15.77
CA GLU A 374 -9.31 -9.07 14.99
C GLU A 374 -7.93 -8.64 15.50
N VAL A 375 -6.96 -8.61 14.59
CA VAL A 375 -5.60 -8.15 14.86
C VAL A 375 -5.47 -6.72 14.36
N THR A 376 -5.51 -5.76 15.27
CA THR A 376 -5.19 -4.36 14.96
C THR A 376 -3.68 -4.16 15.09
N THR A 377 -3.02 -3.61 14.06
CA THR A 377 -1.55 -3.43 14.03
C THR A 377 -1.13 -2.07 13.46
N SER A 378 -1.07 -1.07 14.33
CA SER A 378 -0.59 0.28 14.02
C SER A 378 0.25 0.83 15.18
N PRO A 379 1.14 1.81 14.98
CA PRO A 379 1.60 2.33 13.69
C PRO A 379 2.92 1.70 13.24
N LEU A 380 3.19 1.68 11.93
CA LEU A 380 4.50 1.32 11.39
C LEU A 380 5.55 2.35 11.79
N SER A 381 5.25 3.64 11.64
CA SER A 381 6.20 4.74 11.91
C SER A 381 5.57 5.98 12.55
N ALA A 382 4.24 6.10 12.57
CA ALA A 382 3.52 7.24 13.14
C ALA A 382 3.66 7.37 14.67
N ILE A 383 3.32 8.55 15.17
CA ILE A 383 3.28 8.85 16.60
C ILE A 383 2.13 8.10 17.24
N THR A 384 2.40 7.50 18.38
CA THR A 384 1.39 6.80 19.16
C THR A 384 0.55 7.81 19.94
N THR A 385 -0.77 7.81 19.74
CA THR A 385 -1.76 8.72 20.37
C THR A 385 -2.01 8.42 21.86
N GLY A 386 -0.99 7.92 22.58
CA GLY A 386 -1.05 7.51 23.98
C GLY A 386 -1.53 8.58 24.97
N ILE A 387 -1.70 9.83 24.52
CA ILE A 387 -2.14 10.98 25.30
C ILE A 387 -3.62 11.36 25.03
N LEU A 388 -4.21 10.99 23.90
CA LEU A 388 -5.51 11.54 23.44
C LEU A 388 -6.71 10.58 23.57
N LEU A 389 -6.49 9.26 23.63
CA LEU A 389 -7.58 8.28 23.69
C LEU A 389 -7.76 7.73 25.12
N GLY A 390 -8.90 8.04 25.73
CA GLY A 390 -9.27 7.70 27.10
C GLY A 390 -9.15 6.19 27.43
N ASN A 391 -8.85 5.91 28.69
CA ASN A 391 -8.48 4.58 29.23
C ASN A 391 -9.63 3.55 29.35
N LYS A 392 -10.82 3.77 28.78
CA LYS A 392 -11.87 2.74 28.83
C LYS A 392 -11.59 1.70 27.75
N GLY A 393 -10.86 0.64 28.12
CA GLY A 393 -10.59 -0.49 27.25
C GLY A 393 -11.89 -1.13 26.73
N SER A 394 -11.84 -1.65 25.50
CA SER A 394 -12.94 -2.44 24.96
C SER A 394 -13.09 -3.75 25.73
N GLN A 395 -14.32 -4.22 25.95
CA GLN A 395 -14.55 -5.54 26.55
C GLN A 395 -14.05 -6.68 25.64
N ARG A 396 -13.93 -6.42 24.33
CA ARG A 396 -13.41 -7.36 23.35
C ARG A 396 -11.88 -7.42 23.33
N ALA A 397 -11.17 -6.51 24.01
CA ALA A 397 -9.71 -6.51 24.00
C ALA A 397 -9.14 -7.70 24.79
N VAL A 398 -8.24 -8.46 24.17
CA VAL A 398 -7.56 -9.58 24.81
C VAL A 398 -6.51 -9.04 25.80
N PRO A 399 -6.54 -9.44 27.09
CA PRO A 399 -5.62 -8.93 28.09
C PRO A 399 -4.13 -9.08 27.69
N LYS A 400 -3.33 -8.07 28.05
CA LYS A 400 -1.87 -8.02 27.81
C LYS A 400 -1.44 -7.99 26.33
N THR A 401 -2.35 -7.68 25.40
CA THR A 401 -2.01 -7.54 23.97
C THR A 401 -1.83 -6.10 23.49
N LYS A 402 -2.29 -5.11 24.27
CA LYS A 402 -2.14 -3.69 23.90
C LYS A 402 -0.67 -3.27 23.84
N TRP A 403 -0.26 -2.67 22.73
CA TRP A 403 1.08 -2.16 22.50
C TRP A 403 1.05 -0.79 21.81
N ARG A 404 1.47 0.24 22.53
CA ARG A 404 1.40 1.65 22.09
C ARG A 404 2.72 2.17 21.51
N LYS A 405 3.52 1.32 20.87
CA LYS A 405 4.78 1.73 20.23
C LYS A 405 4.81 1.22 18.80
N PRO A 406 5.61 1.81 17.90
CA PRO A 406 5.66 1.36 16.53
C PRO A 406 5.95 -0.13 16.39
N ASN A 407 5.22 -0.78 15.50
CA ASN A 407 5.10 -2.23 15.40
C ASN A 407 4.64 -2.66 13.99
N PHE A 408 4.66 -3.98 13.77
CA PHE A 408 4.01 -4.65 12.66
C PHE A 408 3.63 -6.06 13.11
N ALA A 409 2.59 -6.65 12.52
CA ALA A 409 2.24 -8.04 12.74
C ALA A 409 2.99 -8.93 11.74
N ARG A 410 3.46 -10.09 12.19
CA ARG A 410 3.95 -11.17 11.33
C ARG A 410 3.08 -12.39 11.53
N PHE A 411 2.63 -13.00 10.46
CA PHE A 411 1.82 -14.20 10.46
C PHE A 411 2.61 -15.35 9.86
N THR A 412 2.44 -16.55 10.42
CA THR A 412 2.94 -17.79 9.83
C THR A 412 1.80 -18.79 9.73
N ILE A 413 1.65 -19.42 8.58
CA ILE A 413 0.70 -20.53 8.38
C ILE A 413 1.55 -21.77 8.14
N THR A 414 1.40 -22.75 9.01
CA THR A 414 2.29 -23.93 9.07
C THR A 414 1.51 -25.22 9.29
N GLY A 415 2.11 -26.36 8.94
CA GLY A 415 1.58 -27.70 9.23
C GLY A 415 1.02 -28.42 8.00
N SER A 416 0.61 -29.68 8.14
CA SER A 416 0.06 -30.44 7.01
C SER A 416 -1.31 -29.92 6.59
N ALA A 417 -1.75 -30.27 5.39
CA ALA A 417 -3.16 -30.17 5.00
C ALA A 417 -4.06 -30.74 6.11
N ASN A 418 -5.17 -30.05 6.40
CA ASN A 418 -6.11 -30.36 7.48
C ASN A 418 -5.57 -30.27 8.93
N ASN A 419 -4.33 -29.86 9.15
CA ASN A 419 -3.75 -29.63 10.49
C ASN A 419 -2.99 -28.30 10.54
N ARG A 420 -3.54 -27.29 9.87
CA ARG A 420 -2.86 -25.99 9.71
C ARG A 420 -2.97 -25.17 10.99
N ILE A 421 -1.91 -24.42 11.26
CA ILE A 421 -1.79 -23.51 12.40
C ILE A 421 -1.45 -22.13 11.87
N CYS A 422 -2.30 -21.14 12.14
CA CYS A 422 -2.02 -19.74 11.94
C CYS A 422 -1.48 -19.16 13.25
N THR A 423 -0.28 -18.57 13.22
CA THR A 423 0.30 -17.87 14.36
C THR A 423 0.58 -16.42 14.00
N VAL A 424 0.02 -15.50 14.76
CA VAL A 424 0.39 -14.09 14.72
C VAL A 424 1.43 -13.76 15.78
N TYR A 425 2.41 -12.95 15.40
CA TYR A 425 3.43 -12.37 16.25
C TYR A 425 3.36 -10.86 16.11
N LEU A 426 3.05 -10.14 17.19
CA LEU A 426 3.24 -8.70 17.18
C LEU A 426 4.72 -8.39 17.35
N CYS A 427 5.33 -7.75 16.37
CA CYS A 427 6.74 -7.38 16.37
C CYS A 427 6.89 -5.89 16.66
N ASN A 428 7.74 -5.52 17.62
CA ASN A 428 8.04 -4.11 17.86
C ASN A 428 8.96 -3.51 16.79
N LYS A 429 9.24 -2.20 16.86
CA LYS A 429 10.15 -1.47 15.94
C LYS A 429 11.57 -2.06 15.77
N ARG A 430 12.00 -2.99 16.63
CA ARG A 430 13.28 -3.72 16.55
C ARG A 430 13.14 -5.13 15.94
N GLY A 431 11.94 -5.50 15.47
CA GLY A 431 11.63 -6.83 14.96
C GLY A 431 11.48 -7.91 16.03
N LYS A 432 11.45 -7.55 17.33
CA LYS A 432 11.26 -8.52 18.42
C LYS A 432 9.79 -8.76 18.69
N THR A 433 9.40 -10.02 18.84
CA THR A 433 8.06 -10.42 19.28
C THR A 433 7.76 -9.85 20.67
N VAL A 434 6.63 -9.16 20.78
CA VAL A 434 6.06 -8.63 22.03
C VAL A 434 5.09 -9.63 22.63
N TRP A 435 4.22 -10.18 21.79
CA TRP A 435 3.31 -11.27 22.11
C TRP A 435 3.00 -12.08 20.86
N GLN A 436 2.44 -13.26 21.05
CA GLN A 436 1.98 -14.12 19.97
C GLN A 436 0.66 -14.81 20.33
N LYS A 437 -0.10 -15.22 19.31
CA LYS A 437 -1.32 -16.02 19.45
C LYS A 437 -1.37 -17.01 18.29
N SER A 438 -1.75 -18.25 18.58
CA SER A 438 -1.95 -19.30 17.59
C SER A 438 -3.41 -19.74 17.56
N TRP A 439 -3.86 -20.10 16.36
CA TRP A 439 -5.13 -20.74 16.08
C TRP A 439 -4.88 -21.96 15.19
N LYS A 440 -5.32 -23.13 15.64
CA LYS A 440 -5.43 -24.30 14.76
C LYS A 440 -6.63 -24.08 13.84
N GLN A 441 -6.62 -24.70 12.65
CA GLN A 441 -7.77 -24.62 11.76
C GLN A 441 -9.08 -25.06 12.43
N THR A 442 -8.98 -26.02 13.36
CA THR A 442 -10.13 -26.54 14.13
C THR A 442 -10.66 -25.55 15.16
N ASP A 443 -9.82 -24.61 15.62
CA ASP A 443 -10.23 -23.57 16.58
C ASP A 443 -11.13 -22.52 15.91
N LEU A 444 -11.10 -22.43 14.57
CA LEU A 444 -11.86 -21.49 13.75
C LEU A 444 -12.92 -22.22 12.91
N GLY A 445 -13.44 -23.33 13.43
CA GLY A 445 -14.46 -24.19 12.81
C GLY A 445 -15.84 -24.10 13.49
N TYR A 446 -16.80 -24.82 12.91
CA TYR A 446 -18.11 -25.11 13.48
C TYR A 446 -18.16 -26.56 13.94
#